data_AF-A0AAW3MDV0-F1
#
_entry.id   AF-A0AAW3MDV0-F1
#
_cell.length_a   1.000
_cell.length_b   1.000
_cell.length_c   1.000
_cell.angle_alpha   90.00
_cell.angle_beta   90.00
_cell.angle_gamma   90.00
#
_symmetry.space_group_name_H-M   'P 1'
#
loop_
_entity.id
_entity.type
_entity.pdbx_description
1 polymer ?
#
loop_
_entity_poly.entity_id
_entity_poly.type
_entity_poly.pdbx_seq_one_letter_code
_entity_poly.pdbx_strand_id
1 'polypeptide(L)'
;MKKDDVPDWVLSLELEEMEFVKKFIVSSGSLKELAKHYDVSYPTVRIRVDRIIQKIEVNEKIENEPFIAYIKQMAIEDRITIEDAKKIIEKYRLERGNNE
;
A
#
# COMPACT_ATOMS: atom_id res chain seq x y z
N MET A 1 -4.09 -19.59 -1.16
CA MET A 1 -3.84 -18.37 -0.37
C MET A 1 -5.17 -17.94 0.20
N LYS A 2 -5.26 -17.79 1.52
CA LYS A 2 -6.44 -17.15 2.12
C LYS A 2 -6.38 -15.67 1.75
N LYS A 3 -7.54 -15.01 1.69
CA LYS A 3 -7.65 -13.58 1.37
C LYS A 3 -6.85 -12.68 2.34
N ASP A 4 -6.41 -13.26 3.46
CA ASP A 4 -5.67 -12.64 4.57
C ASP A 4 -4.15 -12.49 4.35
N ASP A 5 -3.57 -13.04 3.27
CA ASP A 5 -2.11 -13.01 3.05
C ASP A 5 -1.64 -11.90 2.08
N VAL A 6 -2.55 -11.04 1.61
CA VAL A 6 -2.22 -9.96 0.68
C VAL A 6 -1.82 -8.71 1.47
N PRO A 7 -0.61 -8.15 1.29
CA PRO A 7 -0.19 -6.94 2.00
C PRO A 7 -1.11 -5.76 1.73
N ASP A 8 -1.33 -4.91 2.74
CA ASP A 8 -2.23 -3.74 2.63
C ASP A 8 -1.82 -2.78 1.52
N TRP A 9 -0.51 -2.61 1.27
CA TRP A 9 -0.02 -1.77 0.17
C TRP A 9 -0.43 -2.29 -1.22
N VAL A 10 -0.62 -3.61 -1.38
CA VAL A 10 -1.10 -4.18 -2.65
C VAL A 10 -2.58 -3.90 -2.81
N LEU A 11 -3.35 -4.02 -1.72
CA LEU A 11 -4.79 -3.76 -1.71
C LEU A 11 -5.13 -2.28 -1.92
N SER A 12 -4.20 -1.37 -1.62
CA SER A 12 -4.41 0.05 -1.82
C SER A 12 -4.26 0.48 -3.28
N LEU A 13 -3.53 -0.28 -4.12
CA LEU A 13 -3.33 0.03 -5.54
C LEU A 13 -4.54 -0.33 -6.39
N GLU A 14 -4.90 0.58 -7.30
CA GLU A 14 -5.94 0.30 -8.31
C GLU A 14 -5.44 -0.74 -9.33
N LEU A 15 -6.38 -1.38 -10.04
CA LEU A 15 -6.04 -2.36 -11.08
C LEU A 15 -5.09 -1.80 -12.15
N GLU A 16 -5.25 -0.53 -12.52
CA GLU A 16 -4.39 0.11 -13.51
C GLU A 16 -2.97 0.37 -12.96
N GLU A 17 -2.87 0.70 -11.68
CA GLU A 17 -1.58 0.86 -10.98
C GLU A 17 -0.87 -0.49 -10.84
N MET A 18 -1.62 -1.55 -10.53
CA MET A 18 -1.09 -2.92 -10.46
C MET A 18 -0.57 -3.42 -11.81
N GLU A 19 -1.29 -3.17 -12.91
CA GLU A 19 -0.83 -3.53 -14.25
C GLU A 19 0.42 -2.72 -14.65
N PHE A 20 0.50 -1.46 -14.22
CA PHE A 20 1.69 -0.64 -14.40
C PHE A 20 2.89 -1.17 -13.62
N VAL A 21 2.72 -1.55 -12.35
CA VAL A 21 3.77 -2.17 -11.52
C VAL A 21 4.25 -3.48 -12.16
N LYS A 22 3.33 -4.31 -12.65
CA LYS A 22 3.67 -5.54 -13.35
C LYS A 22 4.54 -5.27 -14.58
N LYS A 23 4.15 -4.31 -15.43
CA LYS A 23 4.93 -3.92 -16.61
C LYS A 23 6.28 -3.31 -16.24
N PHE A 24 6.35 -2.53 -15.15
CA PHE A 24 7.60 -2.01 -14.62
C PHE A 24 8.57 -3.14 -14.26
N ILE A 25 8.11 -4.15 -13.52
CA ILE A 25 8.94 -5.32 -13.15
C ILE A 25 9.37 -6.11 -14.39
N VAL A 26 8.46 -6.36 -15.33
CA VAL A 26 8.78 -7.07 -16.58
C VAL A 26 9.83 -6.32 -17.41
N SER A 27 9.80 -4.98 -17.40
CA SER A 27 10.81 -4.13 -18.01
C SER A 27 12.08 -3.95 -17.16
N SER A 28 12.29 -4.77 -16.12
CA SER A 28 13.41 -4.67 -15.18
C SER A 28 13.56 -3.29 -14.54
N GLY A 29 12.45 -2.57 -14.35
CA GLY A 29 12.40 -1.21 -13.82
C GLY A 29 12.85 -0.11 -14.78
N SER A 30 12.98 -0.41 -16.08
CA SER A 30 13.43 0.54 -17.10
C SER A 30 12.34 1.56 -17.45
N LEU A 31 12.40 2.75 -16.84
CA LEU A 31 11.51 3.87 -17.16
C LEU A 31 11.55 4.27 -18.64
N LYS A 32 12.71 4.12 -19.29
CA LYS A 32 12.89 4.41 -20.72
C LYS A 32 12.15 3.41 -21.61
N GLU A 33 12.15 2.14 -21.23
CA GLU A 33 11.44 1.09 -21.95
C GLU A 33 9.93 1.20 -21.76
N LEU A 34 9.49 1.48 -20.53
CA LEU A 34 8.11 1.82 -20.23
C LEU A 34 7.61 3.03 -21.01
N ALA A 35 8.41 4.09 -21.11
CA ALA A 35 8.05 5.28 -21.89
C ALA A 35 7.76 4.93 -23.37
N LYS A 36 8.56 4.03 -23.95
CA LYS A 36 8.30 3.51 -25.30
C LYS A 36 7.05 2.66 -25.38
N HIS A 37 6.83 1.76 -24.41
CA HIS A 37 5.66 0.86 -24.39
C HIS A 37 4.34 1.61 -24.26
N TYR A 38 4.33 2.69 -23.47
CA TYR A 38 3.14 3.50 -23.22
C TYR A 38 3.01 4.68 -24.19
N ASP A 39 3.95 4.86 -25.12
CA ASP A 39 4.02 5.99 -26.07
C ASP A 39 3.91 7.36 -25.38
N VAL A 40 4.65 7.53 -24.29
CA VAL A 40 4.68 8.76 -23.50
C VAL A 40 6.10 9.19 -23.20
N SER A 41 6.26 10.43 -22.73
CA SER A 41 7.57 10.94 -22.33
C SER A 41 8.12 10.22 -21.09
N TYR A 42 9.44 10.10 -21.00
CA TYR A 42 10.12 9.60 -19.80
C TYR A 42 9.69 10.36 -18.53
N PRO A 43 9.62 11.71 -18.51
CA PRO A 43 9.06 12.45 -17.37
C PRO A 43 7.65 12.00 -16.97
N THR A 44 6.77 11.68 -17.93
CA THR A 44 5.41 11.21 -17.66
C THR A 44 5.41 9.88 -16.91
N VAL A 45 6.21 8.91 -17.36
CA VAL A 45 6.33 7.60 -16.68
C VAL A 45 6.94 7.75 -15.29
N ARG A 46 7.95 8.62 -15.15
CA ARG A 46 8.59 8.89 -13.86
C ARG A 46 7.59 9.39 -12.82
N ILE A 47 6.77 10.39 -13.19
CA ILE A 47 5.71 10.91 -12.30
C ILE A 47 4.75 9.79 -11.88
N ARG A 48 4.40 8.88 -12.80
CA ARG A 48 3.52 7.76 -12.50
C ARG A 48 4.14 6.77 -11.51
N VAL A 49 5.44 6.46 -11.66
CA VAL A 49 6.18 5.64 -10.68
C VAL A 49 6.25 6.35 -9.33
N ASP A 50 6.60 7.62 -9.31
CA ASP A 50 6.74 8.40 -8.07
C ASP A 50 5.43 8.41 -7.27
N ARG A 51 4.27 8.53 -7.94
CA ARG A 51 2.95 8.45 -7.29
C ARG A 51 2.68 7.09 -6.64
N ILE A 52 3.04 6.00 -7.32
CA ILE A 52 2.87 4.64 -6.79
C ILE A 52 3.79 4.42 -5.59
N ILE A 53 5.05 4.88 -5.66
CA ILE A 53 5.99 4.84 -4.53
C ILE A 53 5.41 5.58 -3.33
N GLN A 54 4.93 6.83 -3.52
CA GLN A 54 4.31 7.60 -2.46
C GLN A 54 3.13 6.86 -1.82
N LYS A 55 2.27 6.25 -2.63
CA LYS A 55 1.11 5.49 -2.15
C LYS A 55 1.52 4.27 -1.32
N ILE A 56 2.57 3.57 -1.73
CA ILE A 56 3.15 2.45 -0.96
C ILE A 56 3.73 2.94 0.36
N GLU A 57 4.56 4.00 0.34
CA GLU A 57 5.19 4.56 1.55
C GLU A 57 4.16 5.05 2.57
N VAL A 58 3.06 5.66 2.13
CA VAL A 58 1.96 6.08 3.02
C VAL A 58 1.33 4.86 3.69
N ASN A 59 1.09 3.77 2.95
CA ASN A 59 0.53 2.55 3.52
C ASN A 59 1.48 1.87 4.51
N GLU A 60 2.78 1.80 4.20
CA GLU A 60 3.78 1.27 5.14
C GLU A 60 3.91 2.12 6.40
N LYS A 61 3.82 3.45 6.29
CA LYS A 61 3.81 4.34 7.46
C LYS A 61 2.60 4.09 8.34
N ILE A 62 1.42 3.89 7.75
CA ILE A 62 0.19 3.55 8.48
C ILE A 62 0.37 2.21 9.20
N GLU A 63 0.88 1.16 8.54
CA GLU A 63 1.14 -0.12 9.22
C GLU A 63 2.14 0.00 10.39
N ASN A 64 3.08 0.93 10.30
CA ASN A 64 4.11 1.21 11.30
C ASN A 64 3.74 2.33 12.28
N GLU A 65 2.50 2.83 12.29
CA GLU A 65 2.13 3.90 13.21
C GLU A 65 2.18 3.43 14.68
N PRO A 66 2.68 4.28 15.60
CA PRO A 66 2.79 3.94 17.03
C PRO A 66 1.46 3.47 17.65
N PHE A 67 0.33 4.00 17.16
CA PHE A 67 -0.99 3.58 17.62
C PHE A 67 -1.32 2.14 17.20
N ILE A 68 -1.13 1.77 15.94
CA ILE A 68 -1.37 0.41 15.45
C ILE A 68 -0.43 -0.59 16.16
N ALA A 69 0.83 -0.21 16.36
CA ALA A 69 1.78 -1.00 17.13
C ALA A 69 1.29 -1.21 18.58
N TYR A 70 0.78 -0.17 19.23
CA TYR A 70 0.23 -0.24 20.58
C TYR A 70 -1.00 -1.16 20.67
N ILE A 71 -1.94 -1.08 19.72
CA ILE A 71 -3.10 -1.99 19.67
C ILE A 71 -2.65 -3.45 19.49
N LYS A 72 -1.69 -3.70 18.58
CA LYS A 72 -1.10 -5.05 18.39
C LYS A 72 -0.46 -5.56 19.68
N GLN A 73 0.29 -4.72 20.39
CA GLN A 73 0.90 -5.08 21.68
C GLN A 73 -0.15 -5.42 22.75
N MET A 74 -1.24 -4.64 22.86
CA MET A 74 -2.31 -4.94 23.81
C MET A 74 -2.99 -6.30 23.54
N ALA A 75 -3.08 -6.71 22.28
CA ALA A 75 -3.58 -8.04 21.92
C ALA A 75 -2.58 -9.15 22.29
N ILE A 76 -1.27 -8.91 22.14
CA ILE A 76 -0.21 -9.85 22.56
C ILE A 76 -0.17 -10.00 24.09
N GLU A 77 -0.43 -8.93 24.82
CA GLU A 77 -0.51 -8.92 26.29
C GLU A 77 -1.87 -9.43 26.83
N ASP A 78 -2.73 -10.00 25.97
CA ASP A 78 -4.07 -10.50 26.30
C ASP A 78 -5.00 -9.46 26.99
N ARG A 79 -4.69 -8.16 26.88
CA ARG A 79 -5.52 -7.08 27.43
C ARG A 79 -6.79 -6.86 26.63
N ILE A 80 -6.75 -7.17 25.34
CA ILE A 80 -7.88 -7.14 24.41
C ILE A 80 -7.84 -8.40 23.54
N THR A 81 -8.99 -8.81 23.00
CA THR A 81 -9.01 -9.93 22.06
C THR A 81 -8.40 -9.53 20.71
N ILE A 82 -7.84 -10.50 19.99
CA ILE A 82 -7.33 -10.28 18.62
C ILE A 82 -8.44 -9.73 17.71
N GLU A 83 -9.67 -10.19 17.90
CA GLU A 83 -10.84 -9.75 17.14
C GLU A 83 -11.15 -8.26 17.39
N ASP A 84 -11.09 -7.83 18.64
CA ASP A 84 -11.31 -6.42 19.00
C ASP A 84 -10.16 -5.54 18.52
N ALA A 85 -8.91 -6.02 18.62
CA ALA A 85 -7.75 -5.33 18.08
C ALA A 85 -7.88 -5.06 16.57
N LYS A 86 -8.34 -6.07 15.80
CA LYS A 86 -8.61 -5.93 14.36
C LYS A 86 -9.67 -4.86 14.10
N LYS A 87 -10.82 -4.91 14.80
CA LYS A 87 -11.90 -3.91 14.65
C LYS A 87 -11.45 -2.49 14.95
N ILE A 88 -10.62 -2.30 15.99
CA ILE A 88 -10.08 -0.98 16.35
C ILE A 88 -9.15 -0.46 15.26
N ILE A 89 -8.24 -1.30 14.76
CA ILE A 89 -7.30 -0.93 13.69
C ILE A 89 -8.07 -0.61 12.39
N GLU A 90 -9.06 -1.42 12.03
CA GLU A 90 -9.89 -1.20 10.84
C GLU A 90 -10.67 0.11 10.93
N LYS A 91 -11.32 0.37 12.07
CA LYS A 91 -12.02 1.64 12.32
C LYS A 91 -11.09 2.84 12.21
N TYR A 92 -9.90 2.73 12.81
CA TYR A 92 -8.89 3.79 12.74
C TYR A 92 -8.44 4.10 11.31
N ARG A 93 -8.20 3.04 10.51
CA ARG A 93 -7.84 3.18 9.08
C ARG A 93 -8.95 3.89 8.29
N LEU A 94 -10.22 3.53 8.52
CA LEU A 94 -11.37 4.17 7.87
C LEU A 94 -11.49 5.66 8.22
N GLU A 95 -11.31 6.03 9.49
CA GLU A 95 -11.39 7.42 9.93
C GLU A 95 -10.22 8.27 9.41
N ARG A 96 -9.03 7.69 9.21
CA ARG A 96 -7.91 8.40 8.58
C ARG A 96 -8.06 8.55 7.08
N GLY A 97 -8.51 7.50 6.38
CA GLY A 97 -8.72 7.55 4.92
C GLY A 97 -9.84 8.51 4.48
N ASN A 98 -10.76 8.88 5.38
CA ASN A 98 -11.79 9.89 5.14
C ASN A 98 -11.34 11.34 5.43
N ASN A 99 -10.16 11.53 6.02
CA ASN A 99 -9.63 12.85 6.42
C ASN A 99 -8.44 13.32 5.55
N GLU A 100 -8.19 12.67 4.42
CA GLU A 100 -7.27 13.10 3.35
C GLU A 100 -8.07 13.42 2.08
#